data_AF-A0A938IIC9-F1
#
_entry.id   AF-A0A938IIC9-F1
#
_cell.length_a   1.000
_cell.length_b   1.000
_cell.length_c   1.000
_cell.angle_alpha   90.00
_cell.angle_beta   90.00
_cell.angle_gamma   90.00
#
_symmetry.space_group_name_H-M   'P 1'
#
loop_
_entity.id
_entity.type
_entity.pdbx_description
1 polymer ?
#
loop_
_entity_poly.entity_id
_entity_poly.type
_entity_poly.pdbx_seq_one_letter_code
_entity_poly.pdbx_strand_id
1 'polypeptide(L)'
;MILRRFLSSIACATVLAALTVNGAVAQPNRESAIRWNDKDGIPDDLVDAEFAQAIDLERLREAVRSLDQAWIVDAAVGLSQTEKKVGRSHRAISSDALFRLALRMAADARDGGAFERAAKAIASVGKPEFDAIVEQTRKLVSAGRKLDVPPDVPRGELTAEAILVYNACKKQVKAARVVGDSNVLRDLRGQLGDLSELHPKQRVHLQRMIDESLVAIAPRPDAEQLALSRLTGFSTRSTRSER
;
A
#
# COMPACT_ATOMS: atom_id res chain seq x y z
N MET A 1 -44.53 -42.60 36.17
CA MET A 1 -44.06 -43.98 36.46
C MET A 1 -43.30 -44.43 35.22
N ILE A 2 -41.98 -44.60 35.16
CA ILE A 2 -41.04 -45.21 36.10
C ILE A 2 -39.64 -44.59 35.86
N LEU A 3 -38.98 -44.29 36.98
CA LEU A 3 -37.56 -43.96 37.15
C LEU A 3 -36.63 -45.10 36.72
N ARG A 4 -35.47 -44.78 36.14
CA ARG A 4 -34.17 -45.49 36.30
C ARG A 4 -33.09 -44.66 35.59
N ARG A 5 -32.38 -43.75 36.26
CA ARG A 5 -31.18 -43.96 37.12
C ARG A 5 -30.21 -45.00 36.54
N PHE A 6 -29.19 -44.51 35.83
CA PHE A 6 -27.83 -45.08 35.89
C PHE A 6 -26.82 -43.93 35.87
N LEU A 7 -26.35 -43.60 37.08
CA LEU A 7 -25.08 -42.94 37.32
C LEU A 7 -24.00 -43.95 36.96
N SER A 8 -23.11 -43.62 36.02
CA SER A 8 -21.80 -44.26 35.96
C SER A 8 -20.74 -43.17 35.99
N SER A 9 -20.19 -43.04 37.18
CA SER A 9 -19.06 -42.23 37.57
C SER A 9 -17.80 -42.80 36.92
N ILE A 10 -17.17 -42.05 36.01
CA ILE A 10 -15.77 -42.24 35.68
C ILE A 10 -15.09 -40.89 35.83
N ALA A 11 -14.44 -40.74 36.99
CA ALA A 11 -13.42 -39.74 37.24
C ALA A 11 -12.28 -39.97 36.25
N CYS A 12 -12.18 -39.12 35.22
CA CYS A 12 -11.00 -39.07 34.38
C CYS A 12 -10.06 -38.01 34.95
N ALA A 13 -8.95 -38.51 35.47
CA ALA A 13 -7.94 -37.78 36.21
C ALA A 13 -7.42 -36.55 35.46
N THR A 14 -7.42 -35.44 36.17
CA THR A 14 -6.71 -34.20 35.89
C THR A 14 -5.20 -34.50 35.83
N VAL A 15 -4.67 -34.76 34.63
CA VAL A 15 -3.22 -34.71 34.39
C VAL A 15 -2.90 -33.31 33.86
N LEU A 16 -2.77 -32.38 34.80
CA LEU A 16 -2.22 -31.04 34.57
C LEU A 16 -0.69 -31.14 34.56
N ALA A 17 -0.13 -31.76 33.53
CA ALA A 17 1.31 -31.77 33.31
C ALA A 17 1.73 -30.43 32.69
N ALA A 18 2.43 -29.64 33.50
CA ALA A 18 3.09 -28.40 33.11
C ALA A 18 4.14 -28.67 32.01
N LEU A 19 3.73 -28.53 30.76
CA LEU A 19 4.65 -28.29 29.64
C LEU A 19 4.92 -26.79 29.59
N THR A 20 5.81 -26.32 30.48
CA THR A 20 6.53 -25.07 30.23
C THR A 20 7.52 -25.33 29.11
N VAL A 21 7.03 -25.29 27.85
CA VAL A 21 7.86 -25.12 26.67
C VAL A 21 8.41 -23.70 26.74
N ASN A 22 9.46 -23.52 27.52
CA ASN A 22 10.28 -22.32 27.51
C ASN A 22 11.25 -22.42 26.32
N GLY A 23 10.68 -22.63 25.13
CA GLY A 23 11.36 -22.42 23.88
C GLY A 23 11.34 -20.93 23.66
N ALA A 24 12.35 -20.23 24.16
CA ALA A 24 12.75 -18.94 23.63
C ALA A 24 13.16 -19.18 22.17
N VAL A 25 12.15 -19.28 21.29
CA VAL A 25 12.32 -19.08 19.87
C VAL A 25 12.79 -17.64 19.80
N ALA A 26 14.11 -17.45 19.70
CA ALA A 26 14.65 -16.22 19.21
C ALA A 26 13.97 -16.00 17.86
N GLN A 27 12.88 -15.24 17.85
CA GLN A 27 12.29 -14.76 16.63
C GLN A 27 13.41 -13.94 16.02
N PRO A 28 14.08 -14.43 14.95
CA PRO A 28 15.01 -13.56 14.28
C PRO A 28 14.16 -12.35 13.87
N ASN A 29 14.67 -11.17 14.16
CA ASN A 29 14.04 -9.87 13.94
C ASN A 29 13.88 -9.62 12.42
N ARG A 30 13.14 -10.51 11.74
CA ARG A 30 12.96 -10.65 10.27
C ARG A 30 11.72 -9.94 9.76
N GLU A 31 10.96 -9.34 10.68
CA GLU A 31 10.04 -8.22 10.41
C GLU A 31 10.73 -7.01 9.75
N SER A 32 12.05 -7.07 9.54
CA SER A 32 12.91 -6.03 8.98
C SER A 32 13.12 -6.11 7.47
N ALA A 33 12.79 -7.24 6.80
CA ALA A 33 13.15 -7.42 5.39
C ALA A 33 12.47 -6.39 4.47
N ILE A 34 11.30 -5.89 4.86
CA ILE A 34 10.53 -4.91 4.10
C ILE A 34 9.93 -3.88 5.06
N ARG A 35 10.79 -3.22 5.85
CA ARG A 35 10.34 -2.09 6.66
C ARG A 35 10.29 -0.85 5.79
N TRP A 36 9.09 -0.28 5.71
CA TRP A 36 8.93 1.15 5.49
C TRP A 36 9.88 1.87 6.44
N ASN A 37 10.71 2.78 5.92
CA ASN A 37 11.65 3.48 6.78
C ASN A 37 10.91 4.58 7.57
N ASP A 38 10.24 4.18 8.64
CA ASP A 38 9.46 5.07 9.50
C ASP A 38 10.35 6.00 10.33
N LYS A 39 11.66 5.72 10.37
CA LYS A 39 12.64 6.51 11.14
C LYS A 39 12.96 7.86 10.50
N ASP A 40 12.69 8.05 9.21
CA ASP A 40 13.17 9.21 8.49
C ASP A 40 12.33 10.49 8.70
N GLY A 41 11.30 10.45 9.55
CA GLY A 41 10.39 11.61 9.75
C GLY A 41 9.72 12.05 8.45
N ILE A 42 9.03 13.18 8.45
CA ILE A 42 8.63 13.86 7.20
C ILE A 42 9.75 14.84 6.87
N PRO A 43 10.30 14.82 5.64
CA PRO A 43 11.29 15.82 5.23
C PRO A 43 10.77 17.26 5.42
N ASP A 44 11.57 18.12 6.04
CA ASP A 44 11.19 19.50 6.38
C ASP A 44 10.74 20.33 5.18
N ASP A 45 11.25 20.01 3.98
CA ASP A 45 10.87 20.71 2.75
C ASP A 45 9.48 20.35 2.22
N LEU A 46 8.87 19.28 2.73
CA LEU A 46 7.48 18.91 2.45
C LEU A 46 6.49 19.59 3.40
N VAL A 47 6.95 20.10 4.54
CA VAL A 47 6.10 20.71 5.56
C VAL A 47 5.72 22.14 5.15
N ASP A 48 4.42 22.44 5.14
CA ASP A 48 3.88 23.76 4.84
C ASP A 48 2.92 24.19 5.95
N ALA A 49 3.35 25.15 6.78
CA ALA A 49 2.64 25.54 7.99
C ALA A 49 1.23 26.11 7.71
N GLU A 50 1.03 26.77 6.56
CA GLU A 50 -0.27 27.32 6.18
C GLU A 50 -1.28 26.23 5.81
N PHE A 51 -0.80 25.04 5.50
CA PHE A 51 -1.59 23.89 5.08
C PHE A 51 -1.70 22.79 6.14
N ALA A 52 -1.02 22.94 7.28
CA ALA A 52 -1.01 21.94 8.36
C ALA A 52 -2.43 21.61 8.91
N GLN A 53 -3.38 22.55 8.79
CA GLN A 53 -4.77 22.31 9.18
C GLN A 53 -5.57 21.53 8.13
N ALA A 54 -5.15 21.61 6.87
CA ALA A 54 -5.85 21.01 5.74
C ALA A 54 -5.40 19.58 5.49
N ILE A 55 -4.11 19.31 5.70
CA ILE A 55 -3.52 18.01 5.42
C ILE A 55 -2.54 17.60 6.51
N ASP A 56 -2.79 16.43 7.07
CA ASP A 56 -1.84 15.71 7.91
C ASP A 56 -0.98 14.82 7.01
N LEU A 57 0.30 15.19 6.86
CA LEU A 57 1.25 14.49 6.00
C LEU A 57 1.60 13.08 6.52
N GLU A 58 1.54 12.83 7.84
CA GLU A 58 1.75 11.49 8.39
C GLU A 58 0.58 10.59 8.03
N ARG A 59 -0.63 11.13 8.15
CA ARG A 59 -1.84 10.42 7.74
C ARG A 59 -1.90 10.22 6.23
N LEU A 60 -1.41 11.17 5.42
CA LEU A 60 -1.28 10.98 3.97
C LEU A 60 -0.29 9.87 3.64
N ARG A 61 0.87 9.84 4.30
CA ARG A 61 1.84 8.75 4.15
C ARG A 61 1.18 7.40 4.43
N GLU A 62 0.46 7.27 5.56
CA GLU A 62 -0.19 6.01 5.91
C GLU A 62 -1.33 5.65 4.95
N ALA A 63 -2.13 6.62 4.50
CA ALA A 63 -3.19 6.39 3.52
C ALA A 63 -2.63 5.88 2.19
N VAL A 64 -1.51 6.41 1.72
CA VAL A 64 -0.86 5.92 0.49
C VAL A 64 -0.30 4.51 0.67
N ARG A 65 0.31 4.22 1.83
CA ARG A 65 0.84 2.88 2.12
C ARG A 65 -0.25 1.83 2.27
N SER A 66 -1.33 2.17 2.96
CA SER A 66 -2.51 1.32 3.17
C SER A 66 -3.43 1.24 1.95
N LEU A 67 -3.19 2.08 0.94
CA LEU A 67 -4.06 2.26 -0.23
C LEU A 67 -5.48 2.72 0.15
N ASP A 68 -5.60 3.54 1.20
CA ASP A 68 -6.87 4.16 1.61
C ASP A 68 -7.25 5.30 0.67
N GLN A 69 -7.94 4.94 -0.40
CA GLN A 69 -8.39 5.87 -1.41
C GLN A 69 -9.40 6.91 -0.87
N ALA A 70 -10.27 6.51 0.05
CA ALA A 70 -11.31 7.41 0.56
C ALA A 70 -10.67 8.61 1.28
N TRP A 71 -9.68 8.32 2.14
CA TRP A 71 -8.96 9.37 2.83
C TRP A 71 -8.17 10.28 1.88
N ILE A 72 -7.56 9.73 0.82
CA ILE A 72 -6.82 10.55 -0.16
C ILE A 72 -7.75 11.49 -0.92
N VAL A 73 -8.97 11.05 -1.26
CA VAL A 73 -9.98 11.94 -1.87
C VAL A 73 -10.36 13.07 -0.92
N ASP A 74 -10.63 12.75 0.34
CA ASP A 74 -10.99 13.76 1.35
C ASP A 74 -9.85 14.76 1.57
N ALA A 75 -8.60 14.28 1.64
CA ALA A 75 -7.41 15.11 1.72
C ALA A 75 -7.23 16.01 0.48
N ALA A 76 -7.50 15.49 -0.73
CA ALA A 76 -7.45 16.28 -1.96
C ALA A 76 -8.49 17.41 -1.96
N VAL A 77 -9.71 17.15 -1.47
CA VAL A 77 -10.77 18.17 -1.35
C VAL A 77 -10.38 19.23 -0.32
N GLY A 78 -9.95 18.83 0.88
CA GLY A 78 -9.53 19.76 1.94
C GLY A 78 -8.34 20.61 1.52
N LEU A 79 -7.37 19.99 0.84
CA LEU A 79 -6.23 20.69 0.25
C LEU A 79 -6.69 21.69 -0.81
N SER A 80 -7.59 21.31 -1.72
CA SER A 80 -8.08 22.21 -2.78
C SER A 80 -8.81 23.43 -2.22
N GLN A 81 -9.63 23.26 -1.19
CA GLN A 81 -10.31 24.37 -0.52
C GLN A 81 -9.29 25.32 0.13
N THR A 82 -8.24 24.77 0.73
CA THR A 82 -7.18 25.55 1.36
C THR A 82 -6.32 26.28 0.33
N GLU A 83 -5.95 25.63 -0.77
CA GLU A 83 -5.24 26.27 -1.88
C GLU A 83 -6.03 27.46 -2.45
N LYS A 84 -7.35 27.32 -2.61
CA LYS A 84 -8.23 28.43 -3.02
C LYS A 84 -8.25 29.57 -2.00
N LYS A 85 -8.25 29.25 -0.70
CA LYS A 85 -8.27 30.24 0.38
C LYS A 85 -6.94 31.00 0.51
N VAL A 86 -5.82 30.29 0.41
CA VAL A 86 -4.47 30.85 0.56
C VAL A 86 -4.00 31.54 -0.74
N GLY A 87 -4.53 31.13 -1.89
CA GLY A 87 -4.18 31.71 -3.20
C GLY A 87 -2.87 31.17 -3.79
N ARG A 88 -2.38 30.04 -3.28
CA ARG A 88 -1.21 29.30 -3.79
C ARG A 88 -1.39 27.81 -3.58
N SER A 89 -0.66 27.00 -4.34
CA SER A 89 -0.60 25.54 -4.12
C SER A 89 0.32 25.19 -2.95
N HIS A 90 0.09 24.03 -2.34
CA HIS A 90 1.01 23.50 -1.33
C HIS A 90 2.38 23.21 -1.97
N ARG A 91 3.46 23.54 -1.25
CA ARG A 91 4.83 23.59 -1.79
C ARG A 91 5.26 22.32 -2.53
N ALA A 92 4.88 21.15 -2.02
CA ALA A 92 5.38 19.88 -2.51
C ALA A 92 4.33 18.99 -3.21
N ILE A 93 3.06 19.12 -2.85
CA ILE A 93 2.00 18.19 -3.25
C ILE A 93 0.75 19.02 -3.48
N SER A 94 0.31 19.17 -4.71
CA SER A 94 -0.91 19.91 -5.02
C SER A 94 -2.18 19.07 -4.76
N SER A 95 -3.33 19.74 -4.65
CA SER A 95 -4.62 19.02 -4.67
C SER A 95 -4.81 18.20 -5.95
N ASP A 96 -4.26 18.67 -7.07
CA ASP A 96 -4.34 17.98 -8.35
C ASP A 96 -3.55 16.68 -8.37
N ALA A 97 -2.37 16.67 -7.79
CA ALA A 97 -1.58 15.46 -7.59
C ALA A 97 -2.37 14.41 -6.81
N LEU A 98 -3.05 14.81 -5.74
CA LEU A 98 -3.85 13.90 -4.92
C LEU A 98 -5.10 13.39 -5.64
N PHE A 99 -5.79 14.22 -6.43
CA PHE A 99 -6.90 13.74 -7.26
C PHE A 99 -6.45 12.75 -8.31
N ARG A 100 -5.33 12.99 -9.01
CA ARG A 100 -4.75 12.03 -9.97
C ARG A 100 -4.36 10.73 -9.27
N LEU A 101 -3.77 10.82 -8.08
CA LEU A 101 -3.41 9.67 -7.26
C LEU A 101 -4.65 8.84 -6.88
N ALA A 102 -5.71 9.49 -6.39
CA ALA A 102 -6.95 8.84 -6.03
C ALA A 102 -7.62 8.13 -7.23
N LEU A 103 -7.65 8.77 -8.40
CA LEU A 103 -8.18 8.15 -9.63
C LEU A 103 -7.34 6.93 -10.04
N ARG A 104 -6.01 7.02 -9.97
CA ARG A 104 -5.11 5.91 -10.27
C ARG A 104 -5.29 4.75 -9.29
N MET A 105 -5.49 5.04 -8.01
CA MET A 105 -5.80 4.03 -6.99
C MET A 105 -7.12 3.33 -7.27
N ALA A 106 -8.17 4.08 -7.63
CA ALA A 106 -9.45 3.53 -8.00
C ALA A 106 -9.34 2.58 -9.19
N ALA A 107 -8.56 2.98 -10.20
CA ALA A 107 -8.31 2.18 -11.39
C ALA A 107 -7.52 0.90 -11.09
N ASP A 108 -6.50 0.96 -10.24
CA ASP A 108 -5.70 -0.21 -9.85
C ASP A 108 -6.53 -1.19 -8.98
N ALA A 109 -7.31 -0.66 -8.03
CA ALA A 109 -8.19 -1.44 -7.17
C ALA A 109 -9.46 -1.95 -7.89
N ARG A 110 -9.80 -1.37 -9.04
CA ARG A 110 -11.07 -1.58 -9.76
C ARG A 110 -12.30 -1.27 -8.91
N ASP A 111 -12.16 -0.32 -7.99
CA ASP A 111 -13.25 0.10 -7.14
C ASP A 111 -14.05 1.20 -7.85
N GLY A 112 -15.09 0.78 -8.58
CA GLY A 112 -16.00 1.71 -9.26
C GLY A 112 -16.71 2.66 -8.29
N GLY A 113 -17.00 2.22 -7.07
CA GLY A 113 -17.63 3.06 -6.05
C GLY A 113 -16.68 4.15 -5.56
N ALA A 114 -15.43 3.82 -5.29
CA ALA A 114 -14.41 4.78 -4.93
C ALA A 114 -14.03 5.70 -6.10
N PHE A 115 -14.01 5.19 -7.34
CA PHE A 115 -13.83 6.00 -8.55
C PHE A 115 -14.93 7.06 -8.69
N GLU A 116 -16.22 6.69 -8.60
CA GLU A 116 -17.31 7.65 -8.73
C GLU A 116 -17.29 8.69 -7.59
N ARG A 117 -16.87 8.32 -6.38
CA ARG A 117 -16.67 9.27 -5.28
C ARG A 117 -15.57 10.29 -5.62
N ALA A 118 -14.43 9.83 -6.12
CA ALA A 118 -13.34 10.71 -6.54
C ALA A 118 -13.77 11.64 -7.70
N ALA A 119 -14.45 11.09 -8.71
CA ALA A 119 -14.95 11.87 -9.85
C ALA A 119 -15.96 12.95 -9.42
N LYS A 120 -16.89 12.62 -8.51
CA LYS A 120 -17.83 13.61 -7.93
C LYS A 120 -17.13 14.68 -7.13
N ALA A 121 -16.12 14.30 -6.33
CA ALA A 121 -15.33 15.26 -5.56
C ALA A 121 -14.61 16.25 -6.50
N ILE A 122 -13.96 15.75 -7.55
CA ILE A 122 -13.30 16.58 -8.59
C ILE A 122 -14.31 17.53 -9.24
N ALA A 123 -15.48 17.02 -9.66
CA ALA A 123 -16.53 17.85 -10.26
C ALA A 123 -17.02 18.95 -9.32
N SER A 124 -17.17 18.66 -8.02
CA SER A 124 -17.60 19.64 -7.01
C SER A 124 -16.59 20.76 -6.78
N VAL A 125 -15.30 20.48 -7.02
CA VAL A 125 -14.22 21.47 -6.90
C VAL A 125 -14.19 22.38 -8.14
N GLY A 126 -14.76 21.94 -9.27
CA GLY A 126 -14.86 22.72 -10.51
C GLY A 126 -13.57 22.74 -11.31
N LYS A 127 -12.93 21.57 -11.49
CA LYS A 127 -11.68 21.42 -12.25
C LYS A 127 -11.91 20.70 -13.59
N PRO A 128 -12.33 21.41 -14.66
CA PRO A 128 -12.68 20.80 -15.95
C PRO A 128 -11.49 20.11 -16.65
N GLU A 129 -10.26 20.48 -16.31
CA GLU A 129 -9.05 19.83 -16.81
C GLU A 129 -8.96 18.34 -16.44
N PHE A 130 -9.73 17.90 -15.45
CA PHE A 130 -9.81 16.48 -15.07
C PHE A 130 -10.81 15.68 -15.87
N ASP A 131 -11.71 16.29 -16.65
CA ASP A 131 -12.79 15.56 -17.34
C ASP A 131 -12.21 14.48 -18.27
N ALA A 132 -11.15 14.83 -19.01
CA ALA A 132 -10.44 13.87 -19.87
C ALA A 132 -9.79 12.72 -19.08
N ILE A 133 -9.22 13.03 -17.91
CA ILE A 133 -8.55 12.04 -17.04
C ILE A 133 -9.59 11.11 -16.42
N VAL A 134 -10.71 11.66 -15.93
CA VAL A 134 -11.83 10.91 -15.36
C VAL A 134 -12.39 9.95 -16.42
N GLU A 135 -12.64 10.41 -17.64
CA GLU A 135 -13.17 9.56 -18.71
C GLU A 135 -12.19 8.49 -19.17
N GLN A 136 -10.90 8.79 -19.27
CA GLN A 136 -9.88 7.77 -19.55
C GLN A 136 -9.83 6.72 -18.42
N THR A 137 -9.87 7.16 -17.17
CA THR A 137 -9.84 6.29 -15.99
C THR A 137 -11.10 5.43 -15.91
N ARG A 138 -12.28 5.98 -16.23
CA ARG A 138 -13.56 5.27 -16.33
C ARG A 138 -13.46 4.09 -17.28
N LYS A 139 -12.85 4.30 -18.46
CA LYS A 139 -12.61 3.24 -19.45
C LYS A 139 -11.66 2.16 -18.92
N LEU A 140 -10.67 2.52 -18.12
CA LEU A 140 -9.75 1.55 -17.51
C LEU A 140 -10.41 0.72 -16.43
N VAL A 141 -11.30 1.33 -15.63
CA VAL A 141 -12.09 0.63 -14.60
C VAL A 141 -13.10 -0.32 -15.23
N SER A 142 -13.74 0.08 -16.34
CA SER A 142 -14.76 -0.72 -17.03
C SER A 142 -14.20 -1.78 -17.98
N ALA A 143 -13.03 -1.54 -18.59
CA ALA A 143 -12.33 -2.54 -19.39
C ALA A 143 -11.82 -3.63 -18.46
N GLY A 144 -12.62 -4.67 -18.25
CA GLY A 144 -12.32 -5.81 -17.39
C GLY A 144 -10.98 -6.45 -17.76
N ARG A 145 -9.90 -6.00 -17.13
CA ARG A 145 -8.58 -6.63 -17.27
C ARG A 145 -8.64 -8.01 -16.63
N LYS A 146 -7.82 -8.94 -17.12
CA LYS A 146 -7.64 -10.25 -16.45
C LYS A 146 -7.39 -10.01 -14.96
N LEU A 147 -8.17 -10.68 -14.10
CA LEU A 147 -7.95 -10.63 -12.65
C LEU A 147 -6.49 -11.05 -12.39
N ASP A 148 -5.79 -10.33 -11.51
CA ASP A 148 -4.47 -10.78 -11.05
C ASP A 148 -4.68 -11.99 -10.15
N VAL A 149 -4.73 -13.17 -10.77
CA VAL A 149 -4.94 -14.44 -10.09
C VAL A 149 -3.69 -14.73 -9.25
N PRO A 150 -3.81 -14.88 -7.92
CA PRO A 150 -2.69 -15.28 -7.08
C PRO A 150 -2.10 -16.61 -7.56
N PRO A 151 -0.79 -16.84 -7.37
CA PRO A 151 -0.17 -18.10 -7.76
C PRO A 151 -0.79 -19.27 -6.99
N ASP A 152 -1.12 -20.34 -7.69
CA ASP A 152 -1.60 -21.58 -7.08
C ASP A 152 -0.43 -22.34 -6.45
N VAL A 153 -0.29 -22.22 -5.13
CA VAL A 153 0.73 -22.88 -4.31
C VAL A 153 0.04 -23.89 -3.39
N PRO A 154 0.49 -25.16 -3.34
CA PRO A 154 -0.07 -26.17 -2.45
C PRO A 154 -0.05 -25.71 -1.00
N ARG A 155 -1.15 -25.93 -0.26
CA ARG A 155 -1.26 -25.50 1.15
C ARG A 155 -0.18 -26.07 2.06
N GLY A 156 0.34 -27.26 1.75
CA GLY A 156 1.42 -27.90 2.51
C GLY A 156 2.80 -27.24 2.35
N GLU A 157 2.97 -26.40 1.34
CA GLU A 157 4.23 -25.70 1.04
C GLU A 157 4.21 -24.23 1.50
N LEU A 158 3.07 -23.75 2.00
CA LEU A 158 2.91 -22.38 2.47
C LEU A 158 3.09 -22.29 3.98
N THR A 159 4.10 -21.54 4.41
CA THR A 159 4.23 -21.11 5.80
C THR A 159 3.46 -19.81 6.03
N ALA A 160 3.03 -19.57 7.27
CA ALA A 160 2.37 -18.31 7.63
C ALA A 160 3.30 -17.11 7.36
N GLU A 161 4.60 -17.26 7.61
CA GLU A 161 5.62 -16.25 7.33
C GLU A 161 5.70 -15.93 5.83
N ALA A 162 5.75 -16.95 4.96
CA ALA A 162 5.78 -16.75 3.51
C ALA A 162 4.56 -16.00 2.99
N ILE A 163 3.38 -16.27 3.56
CA ILE A 163 2.13 -15.57 3.21
C ILE A 163 2.21 -14.09 3.61
N LEU A 164 2.72 -13.79 4.81
CA LEU A 164 2.87 -12.42 5.29
C LEU A 164 3.87 -11.63 4.42
N VAL A 165 5.04 -12.21 4.14
CA VAL A 165 6.06 -11.58 3.28
C VAL A 165 5.51 -11.36 1.87
N TYR A 166 4.86 -12.37 1.28
CA TYR A 166 4.25 -12.23 -0.06
C TYR A 166 3.22 -11.10 -0.11
N ASN A 167 2.33 -11.01 0.88
CA ASN A 167 1.31 -9.96 0.93
C ASN A 167 1.93 -8.58 1.15
N ALA A 168 2.98 -8.48 1.97
CA ALA A 168 3.73 -7.25 2.18
C ALA A 168 4.40 -6.78 0.88
N CYS A 169 5.14 -7.66 0.18
CA CYS A 169 5.73 -7.37 -1.13
C CYS A 169 4.65 -6.92 -2.12
N LYS A 170 3.55 -7.67 -2.22
CA LYS A 170 2.45 -7.38 -3.15
C LYS A 170 1.86 -5.99 -2.88
N LYS A 171 1.63 -5.65 -1.60
CA LYS A 171 1.13 -4.34 -1.19
C LYS A 171 2.12 -3.23 -1.55
N GLN A 172 3.42 -3.44 -1.34
CA GLN A 172 4.45 -2.47 -1.66
C GLN A 172 4.60 -2.26 -3.18
N VAL A 173 4.55 -3.32 -3.98
CA VAL A 173 4.55 -3.23 -5.46
C VAL A 173 3.36 -2.39 -5.92
N LYS A 174 2.16 -2.62 -5.36
CA LYS A 174 0.97 -1.82 -5.67
C LYS A 174 1.12 -0.36 -5.27
N ALA A 175 1.59 -0.08 -4.05
CA ALA A 175 1.82 1.28 -3.57
C ALA A 175 2.85 2.01 -4.43
N ALA A 176 3.99 1.38 -4.74
CA ALA A 176 5.02 1.95 -5.59
C ALA A 176 4.50 2.20 -7.02
N ARG A 177 3.72 1.28 -7.59
CA ARG A 177 3.07 1.45 -8.89
C ARG A 177 2.12 2.64 -8.91
N VAL A 178 1.28 2.76 -7.89
CA VAL A 178 0.31 3.84 -7.75
C VAL A 178 1.03 5.19 -7.62
N VAL A 179 2.05 5.28 -6.78
CA VAL A 179 2.84 6.51 -6.61
C VAL A 179 3.66 6.84 -7.86
N GLY A 180 4.08 5.82 -8.62
CA GLY A 180 4.99 5.97 -9.75
C GLY A 180 6.46 5.85 -9.37
N ASP A 181 6.77 5.19 -8.25
CA ASP A 181 8.15 5.03 -7.77
C ASP A 181 8.84 3.85 -8.46
N SER A 182 9.51 4.14 -9.58
CA SER A 182 10.27 3.14 -10.32
C SER A 182 11.50 2.62 -9.56
N ASN A 183 12.05 3.38 -8.62
CA ASN A 183 13.25 2.98 -7.92
C ASN A 183 12.94 1.91 -6.87
N VAL A 184 11.87 2.09 -6.11
CA VAL A 184 11.37 1.06 -5.18
C VAL A 184 11.09 -0.24 -5.91
N LEU A 185 10.49 -0.18 -7.09
CA LEU A 185 10.21 -1.37 -7.89
C LEU A 185 11.51 -2.08 -8.32
N ARG A 186 12.57 -1.35 -8.65
CA ARG A 186 13.89 -1.93 -8.95
C ARG A 186 14.56 -2.51 -7.71
N ASP A 187 14.46 -1.83 -6.57
CA ASP A 187 15.02 -2.31 -5.30
C ASP A 187 14.32 -3.60 -4.85
N LEU A 188 12.98 -3.61 -4.90
CA LEU A 188 12.17 -4.80 -4.67
C LEU A 188 12.56 -5.94 -5.60
N ARG A 189 12.77 -5.65 -6.89
CA ARG A 189 13.23 -6.65 -7.87
C ARG A 189 14.54 -7.31 -7.45
N GLY A 190 15.51 -6.52 -6.98
CA GLY A 190 16.80 -7.02 -6.49
C GLY A 190 16.67 -7.89 -5.25
N GLN A 191 15.78 -7.50 -4.33
CA GLN A 191 15.55 -8.21 -3.06
C GLN A 191 14.82 -9.55 -3.24
N LEU A 192 14.01 -9.73 -4.29
CA LEU A 192 13.22 -10.96 -4.49
C LEU A 192 14.08 -12.24 -4.50
N GLY A 193 15.34 -12.16 -4.91
CA GLY A 193 16.26 -13.30 -4.93
C GLY A 193 16.67 -13.79 -3.54
N ASP A 194 16.71 -12.87 -2.57
CA ASP A 194 17.17 -13.14 -1.20
C ASP A 194 16.03 -13.65 -0.29
N LEU A 195 14.77 -13.50 -0.71
CA LEU A 195 13.58 -13.96 0.01
C LEU A 195 13.38 -15.47 -0.17
N SER A 196 14.20 -16.24 0.56
CA SER A 196 14.20 -17.71 0.55
C SER A 196 12.90 -18.33 1.07
N GLU A 197 12.18 -17.62 1.94
CA GLU A 197 10.89 -18.01 2.50
C GLU A 197 9.76 -18.01 1.47
N LEU A 198 9.91 -17.27 0.36
CA LEU A 198 8.91 -17.24 -0.69
C LEU A 198 8.97 -18.50 -1.56
N HIS A 199 7.80 -19.02 -1.92
CA HIS A 199 7.73 -20.11 -2.89
C HIS A 199 8.17 -19.61 -4.29
N PRO A 200 8.83 -20.42 -5.14
CA PRO A 200 9.24 -20.01 -6.48
C PRO A 200 8.11 -19.38 -7.33
N LYS A 201 6.90 -19.94 -7.26
CA LYS A 201 5.71 -19.38 -7.95
C LYS A 201 5.33 -17.98 -7.44
N GLN A 202 5.50 -17.69 -6.14
CA GLN A 202 5.26 -16.36 -5.57
C GLN A 202 6.30 -15.36 -6.07
N ARG A 203 7.58 -15.73 -6.10
CA ARG A 203 8.65 -14.88 -6.65
C ARG A 203 8.41 -14.55 -8.12
N VAL A 204 8.07 -15.53 -8.95
CA VAL A 204 7.73 -15.32 -10.38
C VAL A 204 6.52 -14.39 -10.52
N HIS A 205 5.50 -14.56 -9.69
CA HIS A 205 4.32 -13.70 -9.70
C HIS A 205 4.65 -12.24 -9.34
N LEU A 206 5.40 -12.01 -8.26
CA LEU A 206 5.84 -10.68 -7.84
C LEU A 206 6.76 -10.04 -8.88
N GLN A 207 7.70 -10.80 -9.45
CA GLN A 207 8.58 -10.34 -10.52
C GLN A 207 7.78 -9.83 -11.73
N ARG A 208 6.79 -10.61 -12.17
CA ARG A 208 5.89 -10.20 -13.26
C ARG A 208 5.14 -8.91 -12.91
N MET A 209 4.60 -8.79 -11.70
CA MET A 209 3.91 -7.57 -11.26
C MET A 209 4.84 -6.35 -11.27
N ILE A 210 6.09 -6.51 -10.84
CA ILE A 210 7.12 -5.46 -10.86
C ILE A 210 7.42 -5.04 -12.30
N ASP A 211 7.65 -6.01 -13.19
CA ASP A 211 7.96 -5.73 -14.60
C ASP A 211 6.81 -5.02 -15.31
N GLU A 212 5.57 -5.48 -15.11
CA GLU A 212 4.36 -4.81 -15.64
C GLU A 212 4.21 -3.40 -15.07
N SER A 213 4.57 -3.19 -13.81
CA SER A 213 4.51 -1.87 -13.16
C SER A 213 5.58 -0.92 -13.70
N LEU A 214 6.81 -1.40 -13.91
CA LEU A 214 7.90 -0.61 -14.49
C LEU A 214 7.58 -0.17 -15.93
N VAL A 215 6.91 -1.01 -16.72
CA VAL A 215 6.46 -0.65 -18.08
C VAL A 215 5.34 0.40 -18.04
N ALA A 216 4.48 0.36 -17.02
CA ALA A 216 3.35 1.29 -16.90
C ALA A 216 3.75 2.67 -16.36
N ILE A 217 4.89 2.80 -15.69
CA ILE A 217 5.36 4.06 -15.10
C ILE A 217 6.16 4.85 -16.14
N ALA A 218 5.93 6.17 -16.18
CA ALA A 218 6.70 7.05 -17.05
C ALA A 218 8.20 7.02 -16.66
N PRO A 219 9.12 7.04 -17.63
CA PRO A 219 10.56 6.91 -17.35
C PRO A 219 11.14 8.09 -16.55
N ARG A 220 10.46 9.25 -16.55
CA ARG A 220 10.86 10.43 -15.80
C ARG A 220 9.72 10.85 -14.87
N PRO A 221 9.88 10.73 -13.54
CA PRO A 221 8.87 11.21 -12.60
C PRO A 221 8.82 12.74 -12.62
N ASP A 222 7.61 13.27 -12.47
CA ASP A 222 7.41 14.71 -12.24
C ASP A 222 7.74 15.09 -10.78
N ALA A 223 7.77 16.40 -10.49
CA ALA A 223 8.14 16.89 -9.16
C ALA A 223 7.15 16.43 -8.07
N GLU A 224 5.86 16.31 -8.40
CA GLU A 224 4.82 15.90 -7.46
C GLU A 224 4.94 14.41 -7.12
N GLN A 225 5.23 13.56 -8.11
CA GLN A 225 5.52 12.14 -7.93
C GLN A 225 6.77 11.93 -7.08
N LEU A 226 7.81 12.74 -7.29
CA LEU A 226 9.00 12.71 -6.45
C LEU A 226 8.66 13.10 -5.00
N ALA A 227 7.83 14.12 -4.79
CA ALA A 227 7.37 14.51 -3.46
C ALA A 227 6.55 13.40 -2.78
N LEU A 228 5.63 12.75 -3.50
CA LEU A 228 4.85 11.61 -2.97
C LEU A 228 5.74 10.39 -2.66
N SER A 229 6.74 10.11 -3.49
CA SER A 229 7.73 9.05 -3.27
C SER A 229 8.56 9.32 -2.01
N ARG A 230 9.01 10.57 -1.83
CA ARG A 230 9.71 11.00 -0.61
C ARG A 230 8.81 10.94 0.62
N LEU A 231 7.55 11.37 0.49
CA LEU A 231 6.59 11.35 1.58
C LEU A 231 6.34 9.94 2.10
N THR A 232 6.22 8.97 1.22
CA THR A 232 5.93 7.57 1.60
C THR A 232 7.09 6.87 2.30
N GLY A 233 8.26 7.49 2.40
CA GLY A 233 9.45 6.88 2.98
C GLY A 233 10.01 5.76 2.09
N PHE A 234 9.65 5.77 0.81
CA PHE A 234 10.34 5.05 -0.25
C PHE A 234 11.67 5.73 -0.53
N SER A 235 12.48 5.92 0.51
CA SER A 235 13.79 6.52 0.34
C SER A 235 14.62 5.52 -0.45
N THR A 236 14.93 5.90 -1.69
CA THR A 236 16.04 5.29 -2.39
C THR A 236 17.23 5.52 -1.49
N ARG A 237 17.77 4.46 -0.89
CA ARG A 237 19.20 4.43 -0.61
C ARG A 237 19.85 4.44 -1.98
N SER A 238 19.86 5.60 -2.63
CA SER A 238 20.95 5.98 -3.48
C SER A 238 22.14 5.86 -2.56
N THR A 239 22.79 4.70 -2.62
CA THR A 239 24.19 4.58 -2.33
C THR A 239 24.87 5.54 -3.30
N ARG A 240 24.80 6.83 -2.97
CA ARG A 240 25.74 7.83 -3.40
C ARG A 240 27.02 7.33 -2.75
N SER A 241 27.68 6.44 -3.48
CA SER A 241 29.09 6.15 -3.36
C SER A 241 29.75 7.52 -3.39
N GLU A 242 29.97 8.11 -2.22
CA GLU A 242 30.92 9.19 -2.03
C GLU A 242 32.26 8.62 -2.53
N ARG A 243 32.59 8.98 -3.76
CA ARG A 243 33.91 8.85 -4.37
C ARG A 243 34.33 10.23 -4.84
#